data_AF-A0A2S6HI35-F1
#
_entry.id   AF-A0A2S6HI35-F1
#
_cell.length_a   1.000
_cell.length_b   1.000
_cell.length_c   1.000
_cell.angle_alpha   90.00
_cell.angle_beta   90.00
_cell.angle_gamma   90.00
#
_symmetry.space_group_name_H-M   'P 1'
#
loop_
_entity.id
_entity.type
_entity.pdbx_description
1 polymer ?
#
loop_
_entity_poly.entity_id
_entity_poly.type
_entity_poly.pdbx_seq_one_letter_code
_entity_poly.pdbx_strand_id
1 'polypeptide(L)'
;MEKHPPIPDSLPSTEQLLLAGGDARLALDPLSGLNKYGCQPFPDAQMLAFGSSTASVISTEGFAVANRLRQKLLEAISAESHSAVYALEIQRIRLEWLQLCGLSDITGLELIFAASGTDAHAIAAQYTGSGVSIPALIIMVEANETGSGVASALANKQDRDENSFTVNNAIEVVQVPIRLEDGTSRPLAKIDAEVEALASKAVASDRRVLLILVDQSKTGLIAPSPACVMALHHRFPDNIEVLVDACQFRIAMPTLRAYLEQGFMVALTGSKFLTAPSFSAALLLPSTVAERLQKRALPRGLLTSSSRANWPINWTGAESLDHAANFGLLLRCEVALEELRRFRMAPQTATIDFLLNFAGAIHQRLLSDPHFEPLPVPLLDRRPLVEANSWDHLQTIFPFLLYHPQPVGRIPLSREETRHVYQRLPDASMQSSAIAPCIALPPASMQSSIRCQLGQPVACGTRNGMAVSALRLCISSRLIVEATVSDDKGMAIIKNALMALDKTALLIQSSG
;
A
#
# COMPACT_ATOMS: atom_id res chain seq x y z
N MET A 1 -41.00 -8.44 -28.70
CA MET A 1 -40.37 -9.16 -27.58
C MET A 1 -38.99 -9.61 -28.05
N GLU A 2 -38.00 -8.72 -27.94
CA GLU A 2 -36.61 -9.14 -28.11
C GLU A 2 -36.19 -9.90 -26.84
N LYS A 3 -35.85 -11.18 -27.00
CA LYS A 3 -35.25 -11.98 -25.95
C LYS A 3 -33.84 -11.43 -25.72
N HIS A 4 -33.63 -10.78 -24.58
CA HIS A 4 -32.28 -10.61 -24.05
C HIS A 4 -31.61 -12.00 -23.97
N PRO A 5 -30.34 -12.14 -24.38
CA PRO A 5 -29.62 -13.38 -24.15
C PRO A 5 -29.55 -13.64 -22.63
N PRO A 6 -29.68 -14.90 -22.17
CA PRO A 6 -29.50 -15.21 -20.75
C PRO A 6 -28.11 -14.72 -20.32
N ILE A 7 -28.07 -13.91 -19.27
CA ILE A 7 -26.82 -13.57 -18.57
C ILE A 7 -26.21 -14.92 -18.16
N PRO A 8 -24.94 -15.22 -18.45
CA PRO A 8 -24.37 -16.51 -18.05
C PRO A 8 -24.48 -16.66 -16.53
N ASP A 9 -25.17 -17.69 -16.06
CA ASP A 9 -25.34 -18.05 -14.64
C ASP A 9 -24.02 -18.48 -13.94
N SER A 10 -22.86 -18.07 -14.46
CA SER A 10 -21.56 -18.52 -13.97
C SER A 10 -20.62 -17.36 -13.68
N LEU A 11 -20.04 -17.40 -12.47
CA LEU A 11 -18.92 -16.55 -12.10
C LEU A 11 -17.63 -17.08 -12.73
N PRO A 12 -16.75 -16.19 -13.26
CA PRO A 12 -15.40 -16.54 -13.71
C PRO A 12 -14.61 -17.28 -12.63
N SER A 13 -13.49 -17.92 -13.00
CA SER A 13 -12.63 -18.61 -12.02
C SER A 13 -12.10 -17.65 -10.93
N THR A 14 -11.61 -18.20 -9.82
CA THR A 14 -11.03 -17.39 -8.73
C THR A 14 -9.90 -16.52 -9.25
N GLU A 15 -9.02 -17.07 -10.09
CA GLU A 15 -7.92 -16.36 -10.73
C GLU A 15 -8.42 -15.20 -11.59
N GLN A 16 -9.44 -15.43 -12.41
CA GLN A 16 -10.03 -14.41 -13.28
C GLN A 16 -10.69 -13.28 -12.47
N LEU A 17 -11.41 -13.63 -11.39
CA LEU A 17 -12.02 -12.63 -10.50
C LEU A 17 -10.97 -11.81 -9.76
N LEU A 18 -9.87 -12.42 -9.30
CA LEU A 18 -8.78 -11.71 -8.65
C LEU A 18 -8.12 -10.66 -9.56
N LEU A 19 -8.18 -10.84 -10.88
CA LEU A 19 -7.69 -9.90 -11.89
C LEU A 19 -8.75 -8.88 -12.38
N ALA A 20 -10.02 -9.05 -11.99
CA ALA A 20 -11.12 -8.22 -12.44
C ALA A 20 -11.42 -7.03 -11.50
N GLY A 21 -12.12 -6.01 -12.02
CA GLY A 21 -12.64 -4.90 -11.22
C GLY A 21 -11.57 -3.98 -10.60
N GLY A 22 -10.39 -3.92 -11.22
CA GLY A 22 -9.36 -2.90 -10.99
C GLY A 22 -9.00 -2.20 -12.31
N ASP A 23 -7.81 -1.63 -12.40
CA ASP A 23 -7.32 -1.00 -13.64
C ASP A 23 -6.27 -1.86 -14.38
N ALA A 24 -5.69 -1.30 -15.45
CA ALA A 24 -4.70 -1.96 -16.30
C ALA A 24 -3.47 -2.54 -15.54
N ARG A 25 -3.21 -2.12 -14.30
CA ARG A 25 -2.14 -2.66 -13.45
C ARG A 25 -2.41 -4.09 -12.99
N LEU A 26 -3.66 -4.56 -13.00
CA LEU A 26 -4.01 -5.95 -12.73
C LEU A 26 -3.79 -6.87 -13.93
N ALA A 27 -3.82 -6.34 -15.16
CA ALA A 27 -3.65 -7.15 -16.36
C ALA A 27 -2.31 -7.90 -16.34
N LEU A 28 -2.35 -9.17 -16.74
CA LEU A 28 -1.14 -10.00 -16.85
C LEU A 28 -0.43 -9.69 -18.17
N ASP A 29 0.89 -9.57 -18.11
CA ASP A 29 1.73 -9.60 -19.30
C ASP A 29 1.68 -11.03 -19.91
N PRO A 30 1.35 -11.18 -21.21
CA PRO A 30 1.18 -12.50 -21.83
C PRO A 30 2.44 -13.37 -21.85
N LEU A 31 3.63 -12.75 -21.78
CA LEU A 31 4.90 -13.48 -21.84
C LEU A 31 5.32 -14.01 -20.47
N SER A 32 5.26 -13.16 -19.44
CA SER A 32 5.68 -13.50 -18.08
C SER A 32 4.56 -14.12 -17.24
N GLY A 33 3.29 -13.88 -17.58
CA GLY A 33 2.15 -14.28 -16.75
C GLY A 33 2.01 -13.48 -15.45
N LEU A 34 2.72 -12.35 -15.33
CA LEU A 34 2.74 -11.50 -14.15
C LEU A 34 2.07 -10.15 -14.41
N ASN A 35 1.45 -9.58 -13.39
CA ASN A 35 0.92 -8.22 -13.45
C ASN A 35 2.02 -7.15 -13.29
N LYS A 36 1.66 -5.86 -13.34
CA LYS A 36 2.62 -4.74 -13.17
C LYS A 36 3.38 -4.77 -11.83
N TYR A 37 2.87 -5.50 -10.84
CA TYR A 37 3.50 -5.68 -9.54
C TYR A 37 4.35 -6.96 -9.44
N GLY A 38 4.52 -7.71 -10.53
CA GLY A 38 5.28 -8.95 -10.56
C GLY A 38 4.56 -10.11 -9.87
N CYS A 39 3.23 -10.07 -9.79
CA CYS A 39 2.41 -11.09 -9.12
C CYS A 39 1.50 -11.82 -10.12
N GLN A 40 1.33 -13.13 -9.90
CA GLN A 40 0.35 -13.97 -10.59
C GLN A 40 -0.93 -14.13 -9.72
N PRO A 41 -2.07 -14.57 -10.29
CA PRO A 41 -3.35 -14.63 -9.57
C PRO A 41 -3.55 -15.90 -8.73
N PHE A 42 -2.52 -16.74 -8.59
CA PHE A 42 -2.54 -17.98 -7.82
C PHE A 42 -1.27 -18.13 -6.96
N PRO A 43 -1.28 -19.02 -5.95
CA PRO A 43 -0.16 -19.13 -5.01
C PRO A 43 1.14 -19.59 -5.64
N ASP A 44 2.25 -19.13 -5.07
CA ASP A 44 3.59 -19.66 -5.34
C ASP A 44 4.30 -19.97 -4.03
N ALA A 45 4.31 -21.25 -3.64
CA ALA A 45 4.92 -21.68 -2.39
C ALA A 45 6.45 -21.61 -2.39
N GLN A 46 7.08 -21.54 -3.57
CA GLN A 46 8.55 -21.49 -3.70
C GLN A 46 9.08 -20.06 -3.77
N MET A 47 8.21 -19.07 -3.94
CA MET A 47 8.59 -17.65 -3.98
C MET A 47 8.86 -17.11 -2.58
N LEU A 48 10.07 -16.60 -2.35
CA LEU A 48 10.39 -15.83 -1.15
C LEU A 48 9.79 -14.41 -1.27
N ALA A 49 8.62 -14.20 -0.68
CA ALA A 49 7.79 -13.02 -0.88
C ALA A 49 8.08 -11.86 0.10
N PHE A 50 9.19 -11.13 -0.10
CA PHE A 50 9.58 -9.95 0.69
C PHE A 50 9.19 -8.61 0.04
N GLY A 51 8.22 -8.62 -0.88
CA GLY A 51 7.75 -7.46 -1.66
C GLY A 51 6.61 -6.63 -1.04
N SER A 52 6.20 -6.95 0.19
CA SER A 52 4.97 -6.51 0.87
C SER A 52 4.82 -5.00 1.17
N SER A 53 5.69 -4.15 0.62
CA SER A 53 5.49 -2.70 0.58
C SER A 53 5.05 -2.19 -0.81
N THR A 54 5.01 -3.09 -1.80
CA THR A 54 4.43 -2.89 -3.13
C THR A 54 3.24 -3.83 -3.33
N ALA A 55 3.51 -5.14 -3.35
CA ALA A 55 2.52 -6.22 -3.47
C ALA A 55 3.19 -7.56 -3.10
N SER A 56 2.41 -8.62 -2.95
CA SER A 56 2.92 -9.98 -2.76
C SER A 56 2.07 -10.96 -3.54
N VAL A 57 2.67 -12.08 -3.95
CA VAL A 57 1.90 -13.22 -4.48
C VAL A 57 0.92 -13.69 -3.41
N ILE A 58 -0.31 -14.05 -3.83
CA ILE A 58 -1.34 -14.54 -2.92
C ILE A 58 -0.85 -15.82 -2.21
N SER A 59 -1.19 -15.96 -0.93
CA SER A 59 -0.90 -17.18 -0.15
C SER A 59 -1.82 -18.33 -0.54
N THR A 60 -1.43 -19.56 -0.23
CA THR A 60 -2.28 -20.75 -0.42
C THR A 60 -3.57 -20.61 0.37
N GLU A 61 -3.48 -20.15 1.62
CA GLU A 61 -4.61 -19.93 2.51
C GLU A 61 -5.53 -18.83 1.98
N GLY A 62 -4.96 -17.70 1.54
CA GLY A 62 -5.70 -16.60 0.92
C GLY A 62 -6.45 -17.05 -0.32
N PHE A 63 -5.80 -17.79 -1.22
CA PHE A 63 -6.44 -18.31 -2.42
C PHE A 63 -7.58 -19.29 -2.09
N ALA A 64 -7.38 -20.16 -1.09
CA ALA A 64 -8.43 -21.06 -0.63
C ALA A 64 -9.66 -20.31 -0.09
N VAL A 65 -9.46 -19.22 0.66
CA VAL A 65 -10.55 -18.38 1.17
C VAL A 65 -11.27 -17.65 0.03
N ALA A 66 -10.53 -17.06 -0.90
CA ALA A 66 -11.10 -16.44 -2.10
C ALA A 66 -11.97 -17.43 -2.90
N ASN A 67 -11.48 -18.67 -3.07
CA ASN A 67 -12.23 -19.71 -3.77
C ASN A 67 -13.48 -20.14 -3.01
N ARG A 68 -13.43 -20.25 -1.68
CA ARG A 68 -14.63 -20.53 -0.87
C ARG A 68 -15.67 -19.43 -0.98
N LEU A 69 -15.25 -18.16 -0.92
CA LEU A 69 -16.17 -17.04 -1.11
C LEU A 69 -16.77 -17.06 -2.52
N ARG A 70 -15.97 -17.32 -3.56
CA ARG A 70 -16.47 -17.48 -4.93
C ARG A 70 -17.54 -18.58 -5.02
N GLN A 71 -17.35 -19.73 -4.38
CA GLN A 71 -18.34 -20.82 -4.38
C GLN A 71 -19.66 -20.37 -3.73
N LYS A 72 -19.59 -19.70 -2.58
CA LYS A 72 -20.78 -19.12 -1.93
C LYS A 72 -21.49 -18.09 -2.80
N LEU A 73 -20.73 -17.22 -3.46
CA LEU A 73 -21.27 -16.22 -4.37
C LEU A 73 -21.96 -16.88 -5.57
N LEU A 74 -21.37 -17.94 -6.13
CA LEU A 74 -21.95 -18.69 -7.25
C LEU A 74 -23.31 -19.31 -6.89
N GLU A 75 -23.43 -19.86 -5.68
CA GLU A 75 -24.70 -20.37 -5.17
C GLU A 75 -25.72 -19.24 -4.97
N ALA A 76 -25.31 -18.12 -4.37
CA ALA A 76 -26.21 -16.99 -4.08
C ALA A 76 -26.77 -16.33 -5.35
N ILE A 77 -25.97 -16.18 -6.40
CA ILE A 77 -26.42 -15.56 -7.66
C ILE A 77 -27.43 -16.42 -8.44
N SER A 78 -27.61 -17.70 -8.08
CA SER A 78 -28.67 -18.54 -8.64
C SER A 78 -30.07 -18.15 -8.13
N ALA A 79 -30.13 -17.46 -6.97
CA ALA A 79 -31.38 -17.07 -6.32
C ALA A 79 -31.61 -15.55 -6.34
N GLU A 80 -30.54 -14.74 -6.37
CA GLU A 80 -30.62 -13.29 -6.30
C GLU A 80 -29.80 -12.59 -7.39
N SER A 81 -30.12 -11.32 -7.68
CA SER A 81 -29.33 -10.54 -8.65
C SER A 81 -27.89 -10.32 -8.19
N HIS A 82 -26.94 -10.21 -9.14
CA HIS A 82 -25.53 -9.92 -8.83
C HIS A 82 -25.35 -8.69 -7.92
N SER A 83 -26.13 -7.63 -8.16
CA SER A 83 -26.05 -6.39 -7.38
C SER A 83 -26.49 -6.58 -5.92
N ALA A 84 -27.52 -7.40 -5.68
CA ALA A 84 -28.03 -7.70 -4.34
C ALA A 84 -27.05 -8.57 -3.56
N VAL A 85 -26.57 -9.65 -4.18
CA VAL A 85 -25.53 -10.53 -3.60
C VAL A 85 -24.28 -9.74 -3.26
N TYR A 86 -23.83 -8.88 -4.18
CA TYR A 86 -22.67 -8.01 -3.94
C TYR A 86 -22.89 -7.06 -2.77
N ALA A 87 -24.04 -6.38 -2.71
CA ALA A 87 -24.37 -5.43 -1.65
C ALA A 87 -24.43 -6.10 -0.26
N LEU A 88 -24.97 -7.30 -0.17
CA LEU A 88 -25.01 -8.08 1.06
C LEU A 88 -23.61 -8.48 1.52
N GLU A 89 -22.81 -9.05 0.62
CA GLU A 89 -21.47 -9.54 0.98
C GLU A 89 -20.48 -8.42 1.27
N ILE A 90 -20.53 -7.31 0.54
CA ILE A 90 -19.64 -6.17 0.82
C ILE A 90 -20.01 -5.53 2.17
N GLN A 91 -21.28 -5.56 2.58
CA GLN A 91 -21.70 -5.12 3.90
C GLN A 91 -21.20 -6.05 5.01
N ARG A 92 -21.22 -7.38 4.81
CA ARG A 92 -20.60 -8.33 5.74
C ARG A 92 -19.12 -8.04 5.91
N ILE A 93 -18.39 -7.91 4.80
CA ILE A 93 -16.95 -7.57 4.81
C ILE A 93 -16.71 -6.24 5.51
N ARG A 94 -17.56 -5.22 5.30
CA ARG A 94 -17.46 -3.91 5.99
C ARG A 94 -17.49 -4.08 7.51
N LEU A 95 -18.48 -4.80 8.03
CA LEU A 95 -18.66 -5.01 9.46
C LEU A 95 -17.50 -5.82 10.05
N GLU A 96 -17.08 -6.87 9.36
CA GLU A 96 -15.95 -7.70 9.78
C GLU A 96 -14.62 -6.94 9.76
N TRP A 97 -14.39 -6.06 8.76
CA TRP A 97 -13.22 -5.20 8.70
C TRP A 97 -13.15 -4.28 9.91
N LEU A 98 -14.26 -3.63 10.26
CA LEU A 98 -14.35 -2.76 11.45
C LEU A 98 -14.11 -3.56 12.74
N GLN A 99 -14.68 -4.76 12.85
CA GLN A 99 -14.48 -5.64 14.00
C GLN A 99 -13.03 -6.10 14.13
N LEU A 100 -12.41 -6.53 13.03
CA LEU A 100 -11.00 -6.92 13.00
C LEU A 100 -10.08 -5.72 13.20
N CYS A 101 -10.49 -4.50 12.90
CA CYS A 101 -9.74 -3.31 13.28
C CYS A 101 -9.97 -2.89 14.76
N GLY A 102 -10.92 -3.54 15.46
CA GLY A 102 -11.31 -3.17 16.81
C GLY A 102 -11.95 -1.79 16.86
N LEU A 103 -12.82 -1.47 15.90
CA LEU A 103 -13.45 -0.16 15.72
C LEU A 103 -14.98 -0.21 15.77
N SER A 104 -15.59 -1.38 15.99
CA SER A 104 -17.05 -1.56 15.95
C SER A 104 -17.83 -0.75 17.00
N ASP A 105 -17.17 -0.34 18.07
CA ASP A 105 -17.71 0.49 19.16
C ASP A 105 -17.67 2.00 18.86
N ILE A 106 -16.94 2.43 17.82
CA ILE A 106 -16.86 3.85 17.45
C ILE A 106 -18.17 4.24 16.76
N THR A 107 -19.02 4.96 17.48
CA THR A 107 -20.34 5.39 17.00
C THR A 107 -20.19 6.34 15.81
N GLY A 108 -20.94 6.07 14.73
CA GLY A 108 -20.96 6.90 13.53
C GLY A 108 -19.72 6.79 12.63
N LEU A 109 -18.78 5.88 12.93
CA LEU A 109 -17.67 5.57 12.03
C LEU A 109 -18.20 4.94 10.74
N GLU A 110 -17.78 5.50 9.61
CA GLU A 110 -18.14 4.96 8.30
C GLU A 110 -16.93 4.41 7.55
N LEU A 111 -17.17 3.43 6.67
CA LEU A 111 -16.15 2.81 5.84
C LEU A 111 -16.64 2.76 4.39
N ILE A 112 -15.91 3.44 3.50
CA ILE A 112 -16.10 3.40 2.05
C ILE A 112 -15.06 2.47 1.43
N PHE A 113 -15.49 1.50 0.63
CA PHE A 113 -14.56 0.68 -0.16
C PHE A 113 -14.13 1.40 -1.43
N ALA A 114 -12.87 1.25 -1.78
CA ALA A 114 -12.31 1.76 -3.02
C ALA A 114 -11.48 0.66 -3.71
N ALA A 115 -11.31 0.77 -5.01
CA ALA A 115 -10.51 -0.20 -5.74
C ALA A 115 -9.04 -0.13 -5.30
N SER A 116 -8.46 1.06 -5.15
CA SER A 116 -7.06 1.22 -4.71
C SER A 116 -6.87 2.34 -3.68
N GLY A 117 -5.69 2.38 -3.05
CA GLY A 117 -5.34 3.47 -2.13
C GLY A 117 -5.36 4.84 -2.83
N THR A 118 -5.01 4.89 -4.12
CA THR A 118 -5.15 6.09 -4.96
C THR A 118 -6.60 6.55 -5.05
N ASP A 119 -7.55 5.63 -5.20
CA ASP A 119 -8.98 5.97 -5.29
C ASP A 119 -9.52 6.44 -3.94
N ALA A 120 -9.07 5.86 -2.83
CA ALA A 120 -9.39 6.35 -1.49
C ALA A 120 -8.90 7.80 -1.26
N HIS A 121 -7.70 8.14 -1.74
CA HIS A 121 -7.19 9.51 -1.72
C HIS A 121 -8.02 10.45 -2.60
N ALA A 122 -8.40 9.99 -3.79
CA ALA A 122 -9.22 10.76 -4.72
C ALA A 122 -10.61 11.08 -4.11
N ILE A 123 -11.23 10.15 -3.38
CA ILE A 123 -12.49 10.40 -2.65
C ILE A 123 -12.34 11.57 -1.67
N ALA A 124 -11.33 11.54 -0.79
CA ALA A 124 -11.10 12.60 0.18
C ALA A 124 -10.80 13.97 -0.48
N ALA A 125 -10.00 13.95 -1.54
CA ALA A 125 -9.64 15.16 -2.30
C ALA A 125 -10.83 15.78 -3.02
N GLN A 126 -11.67 14.97 -3.67
CA GLN A 126 -12.84 15.46 -4.38
C GLN A 126 -13.88 16.07 -3.42
N TYR A 127 -14.05 15.53 -2.22
CA TYR A 127 -14.88 16.19 -1.20
C TYR A 127 -14.26 17.48 -0.67
N THR A 128 -12.93 17.54 -0.52
CA THR A 128 -12.27 18.77 -0.08
C THR A 128 -12.42 19.89 -1.11
N GLY A 129 -12.26 19.56 -2.40
CA GLY A 129 -12.34 20.50 -3.52
C GLY A 129 -13.73 20.73 -4.11
N SER A 130 -14.78 20.04 -3.63
CA SER A 130 -16.15 20.29 -4.11
C SER A 130 -16.77 21.49 -3.42
N GLY A 131 -17.69 22.20 -4.10
CA GLY A 131 -18.52 23.25 -3.48
C GLY A 131 -17.75 24.45 -2.90
N VAL A 132 -16.48 24.64 -3.28
CA VAL A 132 -15.65 25.78 -2.87
C VAL A 132 -15.53 26.78 -4.03
N SER A 133 -15.56 28.07 -3.71
CA SER A 133 -15.32 29.15 -4.67
C SER A 133 -13.82 29.39 -4.91
N ILE A 134 -12.98 29.04 -3.93
CA ILE A 134 -11.52 29.18 -3.98
C ILE A 134 -10.91 27.77 -4.12
N PRO A 135 -9.93 27.57 -5.02
CA PRO A 135 -9.25 26.30 -5.19
C PRO A 135 -8.72 25.72 -3.88
N ALA A 136 -9.12 24.50 -3.53
CA ALA A 136 -8.58 23.80 -2.36
C ALA A 136 -7.08 23.51 -2.54
N LEU A 137 -6.34 23.46 -1.43
CA LEU A 137 -4.92 23.07 -1.42
C LEU A 137 -4.79 21.67 -0.82
N ILE A 138 -4.10 20.77 -1.51
CA ILE A 138 -3.70 19.48 -0.97
C ILE A 138 -2.20 19.52 -0.69
N ILE A 139 -1.83 19.27 0.55
CA ILE A 139 -0.44 19.19 0.98
C ILE A 139 -0.13 17.73 1.25
N MET A 140 0.81 17.15 0.50
CA MET A 140 1.24 15.77 0.65
C MET A 140 2.76 15.67 0.54
N VAL A 141 3.32 14.53 0.96
CA VAL A 141 4.73 14.24 0.68
C VAL A 141 4.95 13.95 -0.82
N GLU A 142 6.20 13.94 -1.26
CA GLU A 142 6.56 13.65 -2.66
C GLU A 142 6.02 12.30 -3.18
N ALA A 143 5.63 12.27 -4.47
CA ALA A 143 4.99 11.09 -5.09
C ALA A 143 5.87 9.82 -5.12
N ASN A 144 7.20 9.99 -5.00
CA ASN A 144 8.11 8.85 -4.91
C ASN A 144 7.88 8.04 -3.62
N GLU A 145 7.40 8.69 -2.56
CA GLU A 145 7.20 8.10 -1.23
C GLU A 145 5.77 7.57 -1.01
N THR A 146 4.81 7.99 -1.84
CA THR A 146 3.42 7.50 -1.85
C THR A 146 3.15 6.57 -3.05
N GLY A 147 1.90 6.13 -3.25
CA GLY A 147 1.50 5.48 -4.51
C GLY A 147 1.78 6.39 -5.72
N SER A 148 2.36 5.84 -6.80
CA SER A 148 2.81 6.63 -7.97
C SER A 148 1.68 7.35 -8.71
N GLY A 149 0.43 6.90 -8.53
CA GLY A 149 -0.75 7.53 -9.11
C GLY A 149 -1.44 8.56 -8.21
N VAL A 150 -1.04 8.71 -6.94
CA VAL A 150 -1.77 9.53 -5.96
C VAL A 150 -1.79 11.00 -6.40
N ALA A 151 -0.64 11.63 -6.59
CA ALA A 151 -0.57 13.04 -6.99
C ALA A 151 -1.34 13.34 -8.29
N SER A 152 -1.28 12.45 -9.28
CA SER A 152 -2.02 12.61 -10.53
C SER A 152 -3.52 12.48 -10.34
N ALA A 153 -3.97 11.56 -9.49
CA ALA A 153 -5.39 11.38 -9.19
C ALA A 153 -5.96 12.56 -8.40
N LEU A 154 -5.16 13.13 -7.49
CA LEU A 154 -5.52 14.31 -6.71
C LEU A 154 -5.66 15.56 -7.58
N ALA A 155 -4.85 15.70 -8.64
CA ALA A 155 -4.84 16.85 -9.52
C ALA A 155 -5.96 16.86 -10.58
N ASN A 156 -6.88 15.86 -10.59
CA ASN A 156 -8.01 15.75 -11.52
C ASN A 156 -7.66 16.06 -13.00
N LYS A 157 -6.61 15.44 -13.54
CA LYS A 157 -6.44 15.36 -15.00
C LYS A 157 -7.24 14.18 -15.56
N GLN A 158 -8.57 14.23 -15.45
CA GLN A 158 -9.43 13.51 -16.39
C GLN A 158 -9.69 14.42 -17.58
N ASP A 159 -9.65 13.84 -18.78
CA ASP A 159 -9.58 14.50 -20.08
C ASP A 159 -10.40 15.77 -20.22
N ARG A 160 -9.78 16.78 -20.85
CA ARG A 160 -10.46 17.97 -21.36
C ARG A 160 -11.36 17.55 -22.51
N ASP A 161 -12.55 17.09 -22.19
CA ASP A 161 -13.65 17.05 -23.16
C ASP A 161 -14.13 18.50 -23.34
N GLU A 162 -13.86 19.09 -24.51
CA GLU A 162 -14.08 20.53 -24.82
C GLU A 162 -15.55 20.98 -24.74
N ASN A 163 -16.50 20.07 -24.51
CA ASN A 163 -17.94 20.36 -24.49
C ASN A 163 -18.64 20.16 -23.13
N SER A 164 -17.89 19.97 -22.03
CA SER A 164 -18.47 19.91 -20.68
C SER A 164 -18.31 21.25 -19.97
N PHE A 165 -19.42 21.89 -19.58
CA PHE A 165 -19.44 23.08 -18.73
C PHE A 165 -18.58 22.84 -17.47
N THR A 166 -17.40 23.46 -17.42
CA THR A 166 -16.41 23.32 -16.36
C THR A 166 -16.93 23.91 -15.05
N VAL A 167 -17.39 23.06 -14.14
CA VAL A 167 -17.42 23.41 -12.71
C VAL A 167 -16.00 23.19 -12.21
N ASN A 168 -15.26 24.28 -12.03
CA ASN A 168 -13.90 24.34 -11.51
C ASN A 168 -13.82 23.74 -10.09
N ASN A 169 -13.68 22.42 -9.96
CA ASN A 169 -13.09 21.81 -8.77
C ASN A 169 -11.56 21.95 -8.88
N ALA A 170 -11.08 23.19 -8.92
CA ALA A 170 -9.66 23.48 -9.03
C ALA A 170 -9.00 23.03 -7.71
N ILE A 171 -8.31 21.90 -7.76
CA ILE A 171 -7.49 21.40 -6.68
C ILE A 171 -6.05 21.71 -7.03
N GLU A 172 -5.34 22.40 -6.14
CA GLU A 172 -3.90 22.55 -6.22
C GLU A 172 -3.25 21.47 -5.35
N VAL A 173 -2.26 20.76 -5.88
CA VAL A 173 -1.50 19.76 -5.13
C VAL A 173 -0.07 20.26 -4.96
N VAL A 174 0.37 20.40 -3.71
CA VAL A 174 1.75 20.74 -3.35
C VAL A 174 2.40 19.52 -2.69
N GLN A 175 3.59 19.19 -3.18
CA GLN A 175 4.40 18.09 -2.68
C GLN A 175 5.55 18.63 -1.83
N VAL A 176 5.68 18.10 -0.61
CA VAL A 176 6.79 18.39 0.29
C VAL A 176 7.79 17.23 0.21
N PRO A 177 9.03 17.46 -0.27
CA PRO A 177 10.07 16.44 -0.26
C PRO A 177 10.34 15.97 1.16
N ILE A 178 10.55 14.68 1.38
CA ILE A 178 10.91 14.15 2.71
C ILE A 178 12.31 13.53 2.73
N ARG A 179 12.98 13.56 1.58
CA ARG A 179 14.39 13.24 1.41
C ARG A 179 15.17 14.43 0.87
N LEU A 180 16.46 14.46 1.19
CA LEU A 180 17.43 15.36 0.59
C LEU A 180 17.77 14.86 -0.82
N GLU A 181 18.52 15.66 -1.58
CA GLU A 181 18.93 15.30 -2.94
C GLU A 181 19.81 14.03 -2.97
N ASP A 182 20.55 13.78 -1.89
CA ASP A 182 21.26 12.53 -1.64
C ASP A 182 20.35 11.44 -1.06
N GLY A 183 19.03 11.54 -1.18
CA GLY A 183 18.12 10.51 -0.70
C GLY A 183 18.09 10.29 0.81
N THR A 184 18.95 10.91 1.63
CA THR A 184 18.86 10.77 3.09
C THR A 184 17.58 11.45 3.59
N SER A 185 17.03 10.99 4.70
CA SER A 185 15.80 11.57 5.26
C SER A 185 16.01 13.03 5.67
N ARG A 186 15.10 13.94 5.28
CA ARG A 186 15.11 15.32 5.78
C ARG A 186 14.80 15.34 7.28
N PRO A 187 15.37 16.27 8.06
CA PRO A 187 14.99 16.45 9.46
C PRO A 187 13.48 16.75 9.58
N LEU A 188 12.79 16.01 10.44
CA LEU A 188 11.34 16.09 10.57
C LEU A 188 10.85 17.51 10.91
N ALA A 189 11.56 18.22 11.79
CA ALA A 189 11.26 19.61 12.13
C ALA A 189 11.31 20.57 10.92
N LYS A 190 12.11 20.28 9.88
CA LYS A 190 12.16 21.08 8.65
C LYS A 190 11.00 20.75 7.71
N ILE A 191 10.58 19.49 7.65
CA ILE A 191 9.37 19.07 6.93
C ILE A 191 8.15 19.73 7.58
N ASP A 192 8.04 19.65 8.90
CA ASP A 192 6.93 20.21 9.68
C ASP A 192 6.81 21.73 9.50
N ALA A 193 7.92 22.47 9.58
CA ALA A 193 7.91 23.91 9.38
C ALA A 193 7.48 24.32 7.96
N GLU A 194 7.84 23.54 6.93
CA GLU A 194 7.40 23.78 5.55
C GLU A 194 5.90 23.51 5.39
N VAL A 195 5.41 22.39 5.94
CA VAL A 195 3.99 22.04 5.95
C VAL A 195 3.17 23.10 6.69
N GLU A 196 3.61 23.53 7.86
CA GLU A 196 2.94 24.57 8.65
C GLU A 196 2.87 25.90 7.89
N ALA A 197 3.96 26.30 7.22
CA ALA A 197 3.97 27.53 6.42
C ALA A 197 3.00 27.45 5.24
N LEU A 198 2.96 26.33 4.52
CA LEU A 198 2.02 26.10 3.41
C LEU A 198 0.57 26.12 3.87
N ALA A 199 0.26 25.37 4.93
CA ALA A 199 -1.08 25.30 5.50
C ALA A 199 -1.55 26.66 6.02
N SER A 200 -0.72 27.34 6.83
CA SER A 200 -1.06 28.65 7.40
C SER A 200 -1.29 29.71 6.32
N LYS A 201 -0.48 29.71 5.25
CA LYS A 201 -0.65 30.62 4.10
C LYS A 201 -1.96 30.35 3.36
N ALA A 202 -2.32 29.08 3.16
CA ALA A 202 -3.55 28.69 2.50
C ALA A 202 -4.78 29.10 3.32
N VAL A 203 -4.75 28.83 4.64
CA VAL A 203 -5.83 29.24 5.56
C VAL A 203 -5.97 30.76 5.63
N ALA A 204 -4.87 31.51 5.68
CA ALA A 204 -4.89 32.98 5.64
C ALA A 204 -5.49 33.54 4.33
N SER A 205 -5.55 32.72 3.28
CA SER A 205 -6.18 33.04 1.99
C SER A 205 -7.59 32.42 1.86
N ASP A 206 -8.19 32.01 2.97
CA ASP A 206 -9.51 31.36 3.07
C ASP A 206 -9.66 30.09 2.22
N ARG A 207 -8.54 29.37 2.00
CA ARG A 207 -8.54 28.10 1.26
C ARG A 207 -8.84 26.94 2.21
N ARG A 208 -9.63 25.99 1.71
CA ARG A 208 -9.75 24.65 2.31
C ARG A 208 -8.47 23.87 2.03
N VAL A 209 -7.99 23.13 3.02
CA VAL A 209 -6.76 22.34 2.94
C VAL A 209 -7.08 20.88 3.23
N LEU A 210 -6.59 19.97 2.39
CA LEU A 210 -6.43 18.56 2.75
C LEU A 210 -4.96 18.32 3.08
N LEU A 211 -4.68 18.08 4.35
CA LEU A 211 -3.34 17.73 4.82
C LEU A 211 -3.21 16.20 4.85
N ILE A 212 -2.26 15.66 4.07
CA ILE A 212 -2.02 14.23 4.00
C ILE A 212 -0.81 13.86 4.86
N LEU A 213 -1.08 13.16 5.96
CA LEU A 213 -0.08 12.51 6.79
C LEU A 213 0.23 11.14 6.21
N VAL A 214 1.47 10.85 5.84
CA VAL A 214 1.86 9.49 5.45
C VAL A 214 2.35 8.74 6.68
N ASP A 215 1.62 7.68 7.05
CA ASP A 215 2.03 6.73 8.09
C ASP A 215 2.61 5.48 7.44
N GLN A 216 3.95 5.43 7.39
CA GLN A 216 4.76 4.49 6.63
C GLN A 216 4.70 4.73 5.11
N SER A 217 5.65 5.52 4.62
CA SER A 217 5.90 5.70 3.20
C SER A 217 6.44 4.41 2.54
N LYS A 218 6.66 4.43 1.22
CA LYS A 218 7.33 3.33 0.50
C LYS A 218 8.68 2.95 1.09
N THR A 219 9.40 3.92 1.67
CA THR A 219 10.70 3.73 2.31
C THR A 219 10.63 3.74 3.85
N GLY A 220 9.43 3.67 4.44
CA GLY A 220 9.23 3.49 5.87
C GLY A 220 9.23 4.78 6.71
N LEU A 221 9.07 5.97 6.09
CA LEU A 221 9.03 7.24 6.81
C LEU A 221 7.61 7.57 7.31
N ILE A 222 7.53 8.34 8.40
CA ILE A 222 6.30 9.01 8.84
C ILE A 222 6.51 10.52 8.66
N ALA A 223 5.70 11.15 7.83
CA ALA A 223 5.84 12.57 7.51
C ALA A 223 4.54 13.18 6.96
N PRO A 224 4.23 14.45 7.28
CA PRO A 224 4.76 15.25 8.41
C PRO A 224 4.63 14.55 9.77
N SER A 225 5.11 15.13 10.86
CA SER A 225 4.96 14.49 12.18
C SER A 225 3.49 14.47 12.61
N PRO A 226 3.03 13.42 13.34
CA PRO A 226 1.70 13.41 13.93
C PRO A 226 1.41 14.64 14.79
N ALA A 227 2.42 15.13 15.54
CA ALA A 227 2.28 16.32 16.37
C ALA A 227 2.00 17.59 15.55
N CYS A 228 2.72 17.80 14.44
CA CYS A 228 2.48 18.94 13.54
C CYS A 228 1.06 18.90 12.95
N VAL A 229 0.63 17.72 12.48
CA VAL A 229 -0.70 17.52 11.89
C VAL A 229 -1.81 17.80 12.92
N MET A 230 -1.67 17.27 14.14
CA MET A 230 -2.62 17.54 15.24
C MET A 230 -2.67 19.02 15.58
N ALA A 231 -1.52 19.69 15.69
CA ALA A 231 -1.46 21.12 15.99
C ALA A 231 -2.15 21.97 14.91
N LEU A 232 -1.92 21.67 13.63
CA LEU A 232 -2.57 22.36 12.51
C LEU A 232 -4.08 22.12 12.47
N HIS A 233 -4.52 20.87 12.63
CA HIS A 233 -5.94 20.52 12.65
C HIS A 233 -6.67 21.19 13.82
N HIS A 234 -6.07 21.20 15.01
CA HIS A 234 -6.65 21.86 16.19
C HIS A 234 -6.70 23.39 16.03
N ARG A 235 -5.69 23.99 15.40
CA ARG A 235 -5.62 25.44 15.18
C ARG A 235 -6.60 25.92 14.11
N PHE A 236 -6.91 25.10 13.10
CA PHE A 236 -7.73 25.48 11.95
C PHE A 236 -8.79 24.41 11.59
N PRO A 237 -9.68 24.03 12.52
CA PRO A 237 -10.58 22.88 12.37
C PRO A 237 -11.62 23.05 11.24
N ASP A 238 -11.97 24.29 10.88
CA ASP A 238 -12.92 24.57 9.80
C ASP A 238 -12.27 24.59 8.41
N ASN A 239 -10.94 24.79 8.34
CA ASN A 239 -10.22 24.94 7.09
C ASN A 239 -9.42 23.70 6.71
N ILE A 240 -8.91 22.94 7.68
CA ILE A 240 -8.00 21.81 7.45
C ILE A 240 -8.71 20.48 7.71
N GLU A 241 -8.79 19.64 6.68
CA GLU A 241 -9.06 18.21 6.81
C GLU A 241 -7.75 17.44 6.87
N VAL A 242 -7.75 16.32 7.59
CA VAL A 242 -6.60 15.41 7.63
C VAL A 242 -6.98 14.06 7.03
N LEU A 243 -6.13 13.58 6.12
CA LEU A 243 -6.10 12.20 5.66
C LEU A 243 -4.80 11.54 6.10
N VAL A 244 -4.91 10.45 6.86
CA VAL A 244 -3.78 9.57 7.13
C VAL A 244 -3.69 8.54 6.02
N ASP A 245 -2.63 8.63 5.21
CA ASP A 245 -2.23 7.56 4.30
C ASP A 245 -1.56 6.44 5.11
N ALA A 246 -2.38 5.51 5.60
CA ALA A 246 -1.95 4.26 6.23
C ALA A 246 -2.06 3.09 5.23
N CYS A 247 -1.90 3.34 3.93
CA CYS A 247 -2.07 2.32 2.90
C CYS A 247 -1.02 1.20 2.99
N GLN A 248 0.06 1.34 3.76
CA GLN A 248 0.94 0.21 4.07
C GLN A 248 0.30 -0.82 5.00
N PHE A 249 -0.71 -0.43 5.79
CA PHE A 249 -1.30 -1.23 6.87
C PHE A 249 -0.25 -1.68 7.92
N ARG A 250 0.84 -0.92 8.09
CA ARG A 250 1.90 -1.21 9.06
C ARG A 250 1.65 -0.45 10.36
N ILE A 251 0.45 -0.66 10.90
CA ILE A 251 -0.12 0.13 12.00
C ILE A 251 -0.85 -0.80 12.97
N ALA A 252 -0.69 -0.58 14.27
CA ALA A 252 -1.40 -1.33 15.28
C ALA A 252 -2.81 -0.75 15.49
N MET A 253 -3.73 -1.59 15.95
CA MET A 253 -5.14 -1.20 16.12
C MET A 253 -5.32 -0.02 17.10
N PRO A 254 -4.59 0.08 18.24
CA PRO A 254 -4.65 1.27 19.10
C PRO A 254 -4.23 2.55 18.38
N THR A 255 -3.18 2.50 17.55
CA THR A 255 -2.72 3.64 16.75
C THR A 255 -3.75 4.05 15.70
N LEU A 256 -4.33 3.08 14.99
CA LEU A 256 -5.40 3.33 14.01
C LEU A 256 -6.60 4.03 14.67
N ARG A 257 -7.03 3.53 15.83
CA ARG A 257 -8.07 4.16 16.65
C ARG A 257 -7.69 5.58 17.05
N ALA A 258 -6.47 5.80 17.54
CA ALA A 258 -6.02 7.11 17.98
C ALA A 258 -6.11 8.17 16.86
N TYR A 259 -5.79 7.81 15.61
CA TYR A 259 -5.99 8.71 14.47
C TYR A 259 -7.46 9.07 14.23
N LEU A 260 -8.36 8.09 14.29
CA LEU A 260 -9.79 8.31 14.10
C LEU A 260 -10.38 9.17 15.22
N GLU A 261 -9.91 8.99 16.46
CA GLU A 261 -10.31 9.79 17.62
C GLU A 261 -9.82 11.26 17.53
N GLN A 262 -8.76 11.55 16.76
CA GLN A 262 -8.39 12.92 16.39
C GLN A 262 -9.31 13.55 15.34
N GLY A 263 -10.28 12.79 14.81
CA GLY A 263 -11.16 13.23 13.72
C GLY A 263 -10.52 13.10 12.33
N PHE A 264 -9.42 12.36 12.19
CA PHE A 264 -8.75 12.20 10.91
C PHE A 264 -9.37 11.07 10.08
N MET A 265 -9.50 11.29 8.76
CA MET A 265 -9.79 10.20 7.83
C MET A 265 -8.58 9.26 7.73
N VAL A 266 -8.80 7.97 7.49
CA VAL A 266 -7.69 7.01 7.32
C VAL A 266 -7.89 6.15 6.08
N ALA A 267 -6.93 6.16 5.17
CA ALA A 267 -6.88 5.27 4.00
C ALA A 267 -6.07 4.01 4.30
N LEU A 268 -6.62 2.84 4.00
CA LEU A 268 -6.03 1.52 4.24
C LEU A 268 -6.02 0.69 2.97
N THR A 269 -5.08 -0.26 2.85
CA THR A 269 -5.12 -1.30 1.80
C THR A 269 -4.79 -2.68 2.34
N GLY A 270 -5.46 -3.71 1.83
CA GLY A 270 -5.14 -5.10 2.11
C GLY A 270 -3.91 -5.63 1.36
N SER A 271 -3.45 -4.93 0.33
CA SER A 271 -2.53 -5.52 -0.64
C SER A 271 -1.04 -5.35 -0.39
N LYS A 272 -0.67 -4.80 0.78
CA LYS A 272 0.72 -4.55 1.16
C LYS A 272 1.11 -5.43 2.34
N PHE A 273 1.09 -4.92 3.56
CA PHE A 273 1.46 -5.68 4.74
C PHE A 273 0.59 -6.94 4.93
N LEU A 274 -0.71 -6.85 4.65
CA LEU A 274 -1.64 -7.97 4.75
C LEU A 274 -1.54 -8.97 3.58
N THR A 275 -0.77 -8.69 2.53
CA THR A 275 -0.50 -9.61 1.41
C THR A 275 -1.71 -10.09 0.59
N ALA A 276 -2.86 -9.42 0.70
CA ALA A 276 -3.95 -9.67 -0.22
C ALA A 276 -3.56 -9.26 -1.66
N PRO A 277 -4.25 -9.76 -2.70
CA PRO A 277 -4.01 -9.27 -4.04
C PRO A 277 -4.28 -7.76 -4.15
N SER A 278 -3.55 -7.10 -5.06
CA SER A 278 -3.66 -5.67 -5.32
C SER A 278 -5.09 -5.25 -5.63
N PHE A 279 -5.46 -4.03 -5.24
CA PHE A 279 -6.79 -3.44 -5.39
C PHE A 279 -7.83 -3.87 -4.34
N SER A 280 -7.52 -3.65 -3.06
CA SER A 280 -8.40 -3.87 -1.91
C SER A 280 -8.25 -2.72 -0.90
N ALA A 281 -8.88 -1.56 -1.18
CA ALA A 281 -8.75 -0.36 -0.35
C ALA A 281 -10.02 -0.03 0.44
N ALA A 282 -9.83 0.62 1.58
CA ALA A 282 -10.89 1.17 2.42
C ALA A 282 -10.51 2.58 2.88
N LEU A 283 -11.50 3.47 2.94
CA LEU A 283 -11.42 4.79 3.55
C LEU A 283 -12.32 4.81 4.78
N LEU A 284 -11.73 5.05 5.94
CA LEU A 284 -12.43 5.23 7.21
C LEU A 284 -12.70 6.72 7.44
N LEU A 285 -13.93 7.03 7.83
CA LEU A 285 -14.40 8.40 8.08
C LEU A 285 -14.95 8.49 9.51
N PRO A 286 -14.31 9.26 10.41
CA PRO A 286 -14.88 9.57 11.72
C PRO A 286 -16.26 10.21 11.61
N SER A 287 -17.09 10.05 12.64
CA SER A 287 -18.49 10.48 12.63
C SER A 287 -18.69 11.93 12.22
N THR A 288 -17.88 12.85 12.74
CA THR A 288 -17.94 14.28 12.42
C THR A 288 -17.70 14.56 10.93
N VAL A 289 -16.76 13.84 10.33
CA VAL A 289 -16.44 13.95 8.90
C VAL A 289 -17.56 13.32 8.07
N ALA A 290 -17.96 12.10 8.41
CA ALA A 290 -19.04 11.36 7.75
C ALA A 290 -20.34 12.17 7.73
N GLU A 291 -20.78 12.68 8.88
CA GLU A 291 -22.02 13.45 9.03
C GLU A 291 -22.07 14.72 8.18
N ARG A 292 -20.91 15.36 8.02
CA ARG A 292 -20.80 16.57 7.19
C ARG A 292 -20.71 16.23 5.72
N LEU A 293 -19.93 15.21 5.34
CA LEU A 293 -19.76 14.84 3.93
C LEU A 293 -21.00 14.18 3.34
N GLN A 294 -21.73 13.35 4.10
CA GLN A 294 -22.94 12.67 3.63
C GLN A 294 -24.07 13.64 3.23
N LYS A 295 -24.06 14.87 3.74
CA LYS A 295 -25.04 15.93 3.41
C LYS A 295 -24.69 16.71 2.14
N ARG A 296 -23.49 16.50 1.59
CA ARG A 296 -23.00 17.21 0.41
C ARG A 296 -23.33 16.39 -0.83
N ALA A 297 -23.54 17.07 -1.95
CA ALA A 297 -23.71 16.38 -3.22
C ALA A 297 -22.44 15.58 -3.55
N LEU A 298 -22.64 14.34 -3.98
CA LEU A 298 -21.57 13.46 -4.43
C LEU A 298 -20.75 14.14 -5.55
N PRO A 299 -19.42 14.28 -5.40
CA PRO A 299 -18.58 14.87 -6.44
C PRO A 299 -18.68 14.06 -7.74
N ARG A 300 -18.88 14.75 -8.88
CA ARG A 300 -19.09 14.11 -10.19
C ARG A 300 -17.95 13.17 -10.61
N GLY A 301 -16.71 13.48 -10.24
CA GLY A 301 -15.55 12.63 -10.55
C GLY A 301 -15.55 11.27 -9.82
N LEU A 302 -16.46 11.04 -8.88
CA LEU A 302 -16.64 9.75 -8.21
C LEU A 302 -17.65 8.84 -8.92
N LEU A 303 -18.50 9.40 -9.79
CA LEU A 303 -19.58 8.64 -10.45
C LEU A 303 -19.07 7.48 -11.31
N THR A 304 -17.89 7.63 -11.92
CA THR A 304 -17.30 6.63 -12.82
C THR A 304 -16.33 5.66 -12.13
N SER A 305 -15.96 5.93 -10.87
CA SER A 305 -14.94 5.18 -10.13
C SER A 305 -15.49 4.50 -8.86
N SER A 306 -16.78 4.67 -8.57
CA SER A 306 -17.46 4.13 -7.39
C SER A 306 -18.70 3.33 -7.76
N SER A 307 -19.01 2.33 -6.95
CA SER A 307 -20.27 1.59 -6.98
C SER A 307 -21.07 1.89 -5.71
N ARG A 308 -22.40 2.00 -5.81
CA ARG A 308 -23.30 2.35 -4.72
C ARG A 308 -23.07 1.51 -3.46
N ALA A 309 -22.89 0.20 -3.64
CA ALA A 309 -22.74 -0.75 -2.52
C ALA A 309 -21.41 -0.59 -1.75
N ASN A 310 -20.42 0.09 -2.35
CA ASN A 310 -19.15 0.39 -1.68
C ASN A 310 -19.29 1.51 -0.63
N TRP A 311 -20.37 2.28 -0.71
CA TRP A 311 -20.66 3.41 0.17
C TRP A 311 -21.70 3.04 1.24
N PRO A 312 -21.69 3.70 2.41
CA PRO A 312 -22.78 3.59 3.38
C PRO A 312 -24.15 4.03 2.81
N ILE A 313 -25.23 3.73 3.52
CA ILE A 313 -26.60 3.89 2.99
C ILE A 313 -27.02 5.37 2.90
N ASN A 314 -26.57 6.25 3.81
CA ASN A 314 -27.17 7.58 4.00
C ASN A 314 -26.42 8.74 3.32
N TRP A 315 -25.84 8.51 2.14
CA TRP A 315 -25.04 9.51 1.43
C TRP A 315 -25.83 10.21 0.31
N THR A 316 -25.94 11.54 0.39
CA THR A 316 -26.66 12.36 -0.60
C THR A 316 -26.02 12.27 -1.97
N GLY A 317 -26.79 11.90 -3.01
CA GLY A 317 -26.28 11.74 -4.37
C GLY A 317 -25.65 10.37 -4.64
N ALA A 318 -25.48 9.52 -3.62
CA ALA A 318 -24.94 8.17 -3.82
C ALA A 318 -25.91 7.29 -4.64
N GLU A 319 -27.21 7.59 -4.66
CA GLU A 319 -28.19 6.97 -5.56
C GLU A 319 -27.89 7.14 -7.06
N SER A 320 -27.02 8.08 -7.41
CA SER A 320 -26.54 8.27 -8.79
C SER A 320 -25.33 7.39 -9.14
N LEU A 321 -24.76 6.65 -8.18
CA LEU A 321 -23.67 5.70 -8.42
C LEU A 321 -24.18 4.46 -9.14
N ASP A 322 -23.31 3.86 -9.94
CA ASP A 322 -23.57 2.57 -10.56
C ASP A 322 -23.81 1.48 -9.51
N HIS A 323 -24.68 0.51 -9.83
CA HIS A 323 -24.97 -0.67 -9.02
C HIS A 323 -24.18 -1.90 -9.46
N ALA A 324 -23.16 -1.74 -10.31
CA ALA A 324 -22.30 -2.83 -10.74
C ALA A 324 -21.64 -3.56 -9.57
N ALA A 325 -21.68 -4.89 -9.65
CA ALA A 325 -21.03 -5.80 -8.73
C ALA A 325 -19.53 -5.94 -9.08
N ASN A 326 -18.66 -5.74 -8.08
CA ASN A 326 -17.23 -5.97 -8.22
C ASN A 326 -16.81 -7.20 -7.40
N PHE A 327 -17.19 -8.40 -7.86
CA PHE A 327 -16.84 -9.64 -7.17
C PHE A 327 -15.33 -9.84 -6.98
N GLY A 328 -14.49 -9.26 -7.86
CA GLY A 328 -13.05 -9.24 -7.68
C GLY A 328 -12.61 -8.49 -6.42
N LEU A 329 -13.17 -7.31 -6.17
CA LEU A 329 -12.92 -6.55 -4.92
C LEU A 329 -13.34 -7.34 -3.69
N LEU A 330 -14.49 -8.03 -3.71
CA LEU A 330 -14.92 -8.90 -2.61
C LEU A 330 -13.89 -9.97 -2.29
N LEU A 331 -13.41 -10.71 -3.31
CA LEU A 331 -12.43 -11.77 -3.08
C LEU A 331 -11.14 -11.21 -2.48
N ARG A 332 -10.67 -10.06 -2.97
CA ARG A 332 -9.44 -9.43 -2.45
C ARG A 332 -9.60 -8.90 -1.04
N CYS A 333 -10.74 -8.30 -0.71
CA CYS A 333 -11.04 -7.86 0.66
C CYS A 333 -11.18 -9.05 1.62
N GLU A 334 -11.80 -10.15 1.19
CA GLU A 334 -11.91 -11.36 2.01
C GLU A 334 -10.54 -11.96 2.33
N VAL A 335 -9.61 -11.99 1.36
CA VAL A 335 -8.22 -12.39 1.61
C VAL A 335 -7.57 -11.46 2.64
N ALA A 336 -7.78 -10.15 2.55
CA ALA A 336 -7.24 -9.20 3.51
C ALA A 336 -7.79 -9.43 4.93
N LEU A 337 -9.09 -9.74 5.07
CA LEU A 337 -9.70 -10.09 6.36
C LEU A 337 -9.09 -11.36 6.94
N GLU A 338 -8.89 -12.39 6.12
CA GLU A 338 -8.24 -13.64 6.56
C GLU A 338 -6.83 -13.40 7.09
N GLU A 339 -6.00 -12.66 6.35
CA GLU A 339 -4.62 -12.37 6.72
C GLU A 339 -4.57 -11.47 7.97
N LEU A 340 -5.49 -10.51 8.10
CA LEU A 340 -5.63 -9.70 9.30
C LEU A 340 -6.07 -10.54 10.52
N ARG A 341 -7.02 -11.46 10.33
CA ARG A 341 -7.50 -12.35 11.41
C ARG A 341 -6.36 -13.21 11.94
N ARG A 342 -5.59 -13.84 11.05
CA ARG A 342 -4.40 -14.63 11.43
C ARG A 342 -3.36 -13.77 12.15
N PHE A 343 -3.06 -12.58 11.64
CA PHE A 343 -2.11 -11.68 12.28
C PHE A 343 -2.56 -11.24 13.67
N ARG A 344 -3.86 -10.98 13.87
CA ARG A 344 -4.41 -10.64 15.19
C ARG A 344 -4.33 -11.75 16.21
N MET A 345 -4.20 -13.00 15.77
CA MET A 345 -4.00 -14.14 16.66
C MET A 345 -2.53 -14.32 17.08
N ALA A 346 -1.58 -13.69 16.39
CA ALA A 346 -0.17 -13.78 16.74
C ALA A 346 0.10 -13.04 18.07
N PRO A 347 0.78 -13.67 19.05
CA PRO A 347 1.12 -13.00 20.31
C PRO A 347 2.00 -11.77 20.08
N GLN A 348 1.65 -10.66 20.72
CA GLN A 348 2.37 -9.39 20.55
C GLN A 348 3.84 -9.49 21.02
N THR A 349 4.11 -10.20 22.11
CA THR A 349 5.47 -10.42 22.60
C THR A 349 6.31 -11.20 21.61
N ALA A 350 5.80 -12.33 21.09
CA ALA A 350 6.47 -13.11 20.05
C ALA A 350 6.69 -12.31 18.75
N THR A 351 5.71 -11.47 18.38
CA THR A 351 5.82 -10.56 17.23
C THR A 351 6.95 -9.56 17.42
N ILE A 352 7.02 -8.90 18.57
CA ILE A 352 8.07 -7.92 18.90
C ILE A 352 9.44 -8.60 18.90
N ASP A 353 9.58 -9.74 19.59
CA ASP A 353 10.84 -10.49 19.67
C ASP A 353 11.35 -10.89 18.28
N PHE A 354 10.46 -11.42 17.43
CA PHE A 354 10.79 -11.78 16.06
C PHE A 354 11.22 -10.57 15.24
N LEU A 355 10.46 -9.46 15.29
CA LEU A 355 10.76 -8.25 14.53
C LEU A 355 12.11 -7.64 14.92
N LEU A 356 12.46 -7.64 16.21
CA LEU A 356 13.76 -7.18 16.69
C LEU A 356 14.92 -8.04 16.16
N ASN A 357 14.77 -9.37 16.24
CA ASN A 357 15.78 -10.31 15.71
C ASN A 357 15.93 -10.19 14.19
N PHE A 358 14.80 -10.08 13.47
CA PHE A 358 14.77 -9.90 12.04
C PHE A 358 15.47 -8.60 11.64
N ALA A 359 15.11 -7.47 12.26
CA ALA A 359 15.73 -6.18 12.00
C ALA A 359 17.24 -6.20 12.25
N GLY A 360 17.69 -6.83 13.35
CA GLY A 360 19.11 -6.99 13.66
C GLY A 360 19.86 -7.76 12.57
N ALA A 361 19.33 -8.90 12.12
CA ALA A 361 19.94 -9.71 11.08
C ALA A 361 20.02 -8.98 9.73
N ILE A 362 18.94 -8.29 9.32
CA ILE A 362 18.92 -7.53 8.06
C ILE A 362 19.86 -6.34 8.11
N HIS A 363 19.88 -5.57 9.21
CA HIS A 363 20.82 -4.46 9.36
C HIS A 363 22.27 -4.93 9.32
N GLN A 364 22.61 -6.00 10.04
CA GLN A 364 23.95 -6.58 9.99
C GLN A 364 24.34 -6.93 8.55
N ARG A 365 23.45 -7.64 7.83
CA ARG A 365 23.68 -8.08 6.45
C ARG A 365 23.82 -6.93 5.44
N LEU A 366 23.04 -5.85 5.59
CA LEU A 366 23.12 -4.68 4.71
C LEU A 366 24.35 -3.82 5.00
N LEU A 367 24.82 -3.77 6.25
CA LEU A 367 26.01 -3.00 6.64
C LEU A 367 27.32 -3.73 6.32
N SER A 368 27.34 -5.06 6.36
CA SER A 368 28.55 -5.86 6.17
C SER A 368 28.88 -6.16 4.70
N ASP A 369 27.92 -6.01 3.79
CA ASP A 369 28.09 -6.37 2.38
C ASP A 369 28.38 -5.12 1.53
N PRO A 370 29.52 -5.06 0.81
CA PRO A 370 29.89 -3.89 0.03
C PRO A 370 28.95 -3.60 -1.15
N HIS A 371 28.10 -4.55 -1.54
CA HIS A 371 27.09 -4.35 -2.59
C HIS A 371 25.90 -3.52 -2.12
N PHE A 372 25.74 -3.28 -0.81
CA PHE A 372 24.55 -2.64 -0.25
C PHE A 372 24.87 -1.38 0.57
N GLU A 373 23.94 -0.44 0.53
CA GLU A 373 23.89 0.69 1.47
C GLU A 373 22.48 0.78 2.03
N PRO A 374 22.26 0.59 3.34
CA PRO A 374 20.95 0.80 3.92
C PRO A 374 20.57 2.27 3.78
N LEU A 375 19.34 2.53 3.31
CA LEU A 375 18.77 3.86 3.30
C LEU A 375 18.20 4.12 4.70
N PRO A 376 18.63 5.18 5.42
CA PRO A 376 18.21 5.37 6.80
C PRO A 376 16.70 5.52 6.94
N VAL A 377 16.14 4.80 7.92
CA VAL A 377 14.76 4.90 8.39
C VAL A 377 14.82 5.38 9.84
N PRO A 378 14.39 6.62 10.15
CA PRO A 378 14.31 7.10 11.52
C PRO A 378 13.36 6.26 12.36
N LEU A 379 13.42 6.42 13.69
CA LEU A 379 12.45 5.81 14.59
C LEU A 379 11.02 6.21 14.19
N LEU A 380 10.13 5.22 14.16
CA LEU A 380 8.72 5.41 13.81
C LEU A 380 7.97 6.04 14.98
N ASP A 381 8.04 7.36 15.08
CA ASP A 381 7.51 8.08 16.23
C ASP A 381 6.02 8.43 16.07
N ARG A 382 5.18 7.74 16.85
CA ARG A 382 3.75 8.01 17.01
C ARG A 382 3.38 8.37 18.45
N ARG A 383 4.38 8.65 19.30
CA ARG A 383 4.18 9.00 20.73
C ARG A 383 3.23 10.17 20.97
N PRO A 384 3.10 11.18 20.08
CA PRO A 384 2.08 12.21 20.23
C PRO A 384 0.63 11.68 20.23
N LEU A 385 0.39 10.49 19.69
CA LEU A 385 -0.94 9.86 19.59
C LEU A 385 -1.16 8.76 20.62
N VAL A 386 -0.16 7.90 20.80
CA VAL A 386 -0.28 6.66 21.57
C VAL A 386 1.07 6.23 22.13
N GLU A 387 1.06 5.54 23.28
CA GLU A 387 2.27 4.97 23.85
C GLU A 387 2.94 3.96 22.89
N ALA A 388 4.27 4.00 22.81
CA ALA A 388 5.06 3.14 21.95
C ALA A 388 5.27 1.72 22.55
N ASN A 389 4.18 1.04 22.91
CA ASN A 389 4.20 -0.30 23.52
C ASN A 389 3.81 -1.44 22.55
N SER A 390 3.48 -1.11 21.30
CA SER A 390 3.02 -2.04 20.27
C SER A 390 4.03 -2.23 19.13
N TRP A 391 3.92 -3.29 18.35
CA TRP A 391 4.90 -3.67 17.31
C TRP A 391 5.12 -2.62 16.20
N ASP A 392 4.18 -1.70 16.00
CA ASP A 392 4.18 -0.76 14.89
C ASP A 392 5.20 0.37 15.01
N HIS A 393 5.90 0.50 16.15
CA HIS A 393 7.10 1.35 16.25
C HIS A 393 8.37 0.68 15.70
N LEU A 394 8.32 -0.63 15.42
CA LEU A 394 9.44 -1.39 14.88
C LEU A 394 9.50 -1.29 13.36
N GLN A 395 10.71 -1.23 12.83
CA GLN A 395 10.94 -1.17 11.40
C GLN A 395 10.56 -2.48 10.71
N THR A 396 9.74 -2.40 9.67
CA THR A 396 9.30 -3.56 8.87
C THR A 396 9.58 -3.40 7.37
N ILE A 397 10.08 -2.24 6.95
CA ILE A 397 10.55 -1.93 5.60
C ILE A 397 12.03 -1.58 5.70
N PHE A 398 12.88 -2.33 5.00
CA PHE A 398 14.33 -2.14 4.98
C PHE A 398 14.75 -1.68 3.57
N PRO A 399 14.73 -0.36 3.28
CA PRO A 399 15.17 0.16 2.00
C PRO A 399 16.71 0.16 1.91
N PHE A 400 17.25 -0.17 0.74
CA PHE A 400 18.69 -0.18 0.50
C PHE A 400 19.03 0.12 -0.96
N LEU A 401 20.20 0.73 -1.17
CA LEU A 401 20.80 1.00 -2.47
C LEU A 401 21.75 -0.12 -2.87
N LEU A 402 21.99 -0.24 -4.17
CA LEU A 402 22.90 -1.23 -4.74
C LEU A 402 24.20 -0.58 -5.22
N TYR A 403 25.30 -1.31 -5.09
CA TYR A 403 26.64 -0.86 -5.45
C TYR A 403 27.46 -1.94 -6.15
N HIS A 404 28.28 -1.52 -7.12
CA HIS A 404 29.41 -2.30 -7.61
C HIS A 404 30.61 -2.09 -6.67
N PRO A 405 31.07 -3.13 -5.95
CA PRO A 405 32.27 -3.03 -5.13
C PRO A 405 33.50 -2.86 -6.02
N GLN A 406 34.47 -2.06 -5.57
CA GLN A 406 35.75 -1.86 -6.25
C GLN A 406 36.92 -2.13 -5.29
N PRO A 407 38.15 -2.33 -5.80
CA PRO A 407 39.33 -2.44 -4.94
C PRO A 407 39.50 -1.25 -3.98
N VAL A 408 39.06 -0.06 -4.40
CA VAL A 408 38.98 1.14 -3.56
C VAL A 408 37.58 1.75 -3.70
N GLY A 409 36.78 1.66 -2.65
CA GLY A 409 35.43 2.23 -2.61
C GLY A 409 34.38 1.40 -3.34
N ARG A 410 33.31 2.07 -3.79
CA ARG A 410 32.17 1.46 -4.48
C ARG A 410 31.47 2.45 -5.40
N ILE A 411 30.91 1.98 -6.50
CA ILE A 411 30.14 2.79 -7.46
C ILE A 411 28.65 2.44 -7.31
N PRO A 412 27.75 3.44 -7.13
CA PRO A 412 26.32 3.17 -7.05
C PRO A 412 25.80 2.58 -8.37
N LEU A 413 24.79 1.72 -8.31
CA LEU A 413 24.04 1.34 -9.51
C LEU A 413 23.06 2.45 -9.85
N SER A 414 22.93 2.73 -11.15
CA SER A 414 21.91 3.63 -11.68
C SER A 414 20.50 3.05 -11.45
N ARG A 415 19.49 3.90 -11.65
CA ARG A 415 18.07 3.46 -11.62
C ARG A 415 17.81 2.31 -12.59
N GLU A 416 18.46 2.34 -13.74
CA GLU A 416 18.29 1.37 -14.81
C GLU A 416 18.93 0.02 -14.46
N GLU A 417 20.17 0.03 -13.96
CA GLU A 417 20.85 -1.18 -13.48
C GLU A 417 20.09 -1.79 -12.29
N THR A 418 19.63 -0.96 -11.36
CA THR A 418 18.79 -1.42 -10.23
C THR A 418 17.50 -2.07 -10.72
N ARG A 419 16.86 -1.52 -11.75
CA ARG A 419 15.66 -2.08 -12.38
C ARG A 419 15.95 -3.43 -13.03
N HIS A 420 17.09 -3.58 -13.69
CA HIS A 420 17.52 -4.86 -14.28
C HIS A 420 17.77 -5.93 -13.21
N VAL A 421 18.46 -5.58 -12.12
CA VAL A 421 18.63 -6.49 -10.97
C VAL A 421 17.27 -6.92 -10.43
N TYR A 422 16.36 -5.98 -10.19
CA TYR A 422 15.02 -6.25 -9.68
C TYR A 422 14.24 -7.23 -10.56
N GLN A 423 14.26 -7.05 -11.88
CA GLN A 423 13.50 -7.89 -12.82
C GLN A 423 13.97 -9.34 -12.86
N ARG A 424 15.21 -9.63 -12.47
CA ARG A 424 15.80 -10.98 -12.44
C ARG A 424 15.61 -11.70 -11.10
N LEU A 425 15.11 -11.02 -10.07
CA LEU A 425 14.84 -11.63 -8.75
C LEU A 425 13.78 -12.77 -8.80
N PRO A 426 12.72 -12.70 -9.63
CA PRO A 426 11.75 -13.77 -9.76
C PRO A 426 12.21 -14.97 -10.58
N ASP A 427 13.31 -14.86 -11.34
CA ASP A 427 13.78 -15.87 -12.30
C ASP A 427 14.62 -16.96 -11.63
N ALA A 428 14.33 -18.24 -11.90
CA ALA A 428 15.14 -19.37 -11.44
C ALA A 428 16.26 -19.78 -12.41
N SER A 429 16.36 -19.15 -13.58
CA SER A 429 17.12 -19.63 -14.73
C SER A 429 18.56 -19.11 -14.83
N MET A 430 19.16 -18.68 -13.71
CA MET A 430 20.57 -18.31 -13.67
C MET A 430 21.48 -19.55 -13.75
N GLN A 431 21.42 -20.25 -14.88
CA GLN A 431 22.46 -21.17 -15.34
C GLN A 431 23.48 -20.34 -16.14
N SER A 432 24.70 -20.22 -15.61
CA SER A 432 25.83 -19.57 -16.25
C SER A 432 26.05 -20.10 -17.66
N SER A 433 25.92 -19.23 -18.66
CA SER A 433 26.48 -19.42 -19.99
C SER A 433 27.98 -19.11 -19.98
N ALA A 434 28.80 -20.02 -19.46
CA ALA A 434 30.23 -20.10 -19.80
C ALA A 434 30.85 -21.40 -19.26
N ILE A 435 31.55 -22.11 -20.15
CA ILE A 435 32.42 -23.25 -19.87
C ILE A 435 33.64 -22.75 -19.09
N ALA A 436 33.87 -23.22 -17.85
CA ALA A 436 35.20 -23.29 -17.23
C ALA A 436 35.23 -24.31 -16.06
N PRO A 437 36.34 -25.03 -15.83
CA PRO A 437 36.40 -26.19 -14.94
C PRO A 437 36.84 -25.86 -13.49
N CYS A 438 36.24 -26.60 -12.55
CA CYS A 438 36.79 -27.10 -11.28
C CYS A 438 37.50 -26.11 -10.32
N ILE A 439 36.79 -25.47 -9.38
CA ILE A 439 37.20 -25.30 -7.97
C ILE A 439 35.94 -25.29 -7.08
N ALA A 440 35.94 -26.08 -6.01
CA ALA A 440 34.83 -26.21 -5.07
C ALA A 440 34.62 -24.91 -4.25
N LEU A 441 33.64 -24.11 -4.67
CA LEU A 441 32.90 -23.16 -3.83
C LEU A 441 31.56 -23.82 -3.43
N PRO A 442 30.97 -23.51 -2.25
CA PRO A 442 29.63 -24.00 -1.92
C PRO A 442 28.64 -23.59 -3.03
N PRO A 443 27.56 -24.34 -3.28
CA PRO A 443 26.95 -24.38 -4.60
C PRO A 443 26.27 -23.06 -4.93
N ALA A 444 26.98 -22.16 -5.62
CA ALA A 444 26.42 -20.99 -6.28
C ALA A 444 25.23 -21.36 -7.19
N SER A 445 25.17 -22.62 -7.61
CA SER A 445 24.06 -23.23 -8.36
C SER A 445 22.74 -23.38 -7.58
N MET A 446 22.74 -23.39 -6.24
CA MET A 446 21.50 -23.40 -5.45
C MET A 446 20.97 -22.00 -5.14
N GLN A 447 21.84 -21.00 -5.01
CA GLN A 447 21.41 -19.62 -4.74
C GLN A 447 20.83 -18.94 -5.98
N SER A 448 21.31 -19.32 -7.17
CA SER A 448 20.88 -18.75 -8.45
C SER A 448 19.47 -19.21 -8.88
N SER A 449 18.98 -20.32 -8.34
CA SER A 449 17.65 -20.89 -8.63
C SER A 449 16.55 -20.42 -7.67
N ILE A 450 16.90 -19.74 -6.57
CA ILE A 450 15.93 -19.18 -5.62
C ILE A 450 15.10 -18.12 -6.31
N ARG A 451 13.78 -18.16 -6.14
CA ARG A 451 12.89 -17.12 -6.64
C ARG A 451 12.48 -16.22 -5.48
N CYS A 452 12.64 -14.92 -5.63
CA CYS A 452 12.28 -13.97 -4.58
C CYS A 452 11.65 -12.69 -5.13
N GLN A 453 10.86 -12.03 -4.28
CA GLN A 453 10.28 -10.72 -4.54
C GLN A 453 10.80 -9.74 -3.49
N LEU A 454 11.21 -8.56 -3.94
CA LEU A 454 11.47 -7.39 -3.11
C LEU A 454 10.50 -6.27 -3.49
N GLY A 455 10.42 -5.22 -2.68
CA GLY A 455 9.66 -4.02 -3.03
C GLY A 455 10.26 -3.39 -4.29
N GLN A 456 9.38 -2.98 -5.22
CA GLN A 456 9.80 -2.33 -6.47
C GLN A 456 10.78 -1.17 -6.23
N PRO A 457 11.74 -0.94 -7.14
CA PRO A 457 12.67 0.17 -7.05
C PRO A 457 11.93 1.50 -6.91
N VAL A 458 12.35 2.31 -5.95
CA VAL A 458 11.82 3.67 -5.75
C VAL A 458 12.96 4.66 -5.93
N ALA A 459 12.77 5.66 -6.80
CA ALA A 459 13.73 6.74 -6.99
C ALA A 459 13.97 7.49 -5.67
N CYS A 460 15.23 7.65 -5.27
CA CYS A 460 15.59 8.21 -3.95
C CYS A 460 16.86 9.07 -4.04
N GLY A 461 16.86 10.07 -4.90
CA GLY A 461 17.95 11.03 -5.02
C GLY A 461 19.12 10.56 -5.89
N THR A 462 20.31 11.08 -5.58
CA THR A 462 21.56 10.83 -6.31
C THR A 462 22.70 10.39 -5.38
N ARG A 463 23.66 9.61 -5.91
CA ARG A 463 24.93 9.24 -5.26
C ARG A 463 26.06 9.54 -6.23
N ASN A 464 27.03 10.37 -5.83
CA ASN A 464 28.18 10.72 -6.68
C ASN A 464 27.75 11.20 -8.09
N GLY A 465 26.68 12.00 -8.19
CA GLY A 465 26.12 12.48 -9.45
C GLY A 465 25.26 11.47 -10.23
N MET A 466 25.14 10.23 -9.76
CA MET A 466 24.31 9.19 -10.37
C MET A 466 22.92 9.14 -9.74
N ALA A 467 21.87 9.17 -10.55
CA ALA A 467 20.51 8.95 -10.06
C ALA A 467 20.30 7.50 -9.64
N VAL A 468 19.83 7.29 -8.40
CA VAL A 468 19.68 5.96 -7.80
C VAL A 468 18.22 5.65 -7.46
N SER A 469 17.95 4.36 -7.25
CA SER A 469 16.70 3.84 -6.72
C SER A 469 16.97 2.85 -5.59
N ALA A 470 16.12 2.83 -4.57
CA ALA A 470 16.19 1.86 -3.48
C ALA A 470 15.29 0.65 -3.75
N LEU A 471 15.82 -0.56 -3.54
CA LEU A 471 15.02 -1.76 -3.30
C LEU A 471 14.57 -1.77 -1.85
N ARG A 472 13.52 -2.55 -1.53
CA ARG A 472 13.06 -2.71 -0.15
C ARG A 472 12.85 -4.18 0.19
N LEU A 473 13.53 -4.66 1.23
CA LEU A 473 13.19 -5.94 1.84
C LEU A 473 12.13 -5.70 2.92
N CYS A 474 10.99 -6.39 2.84
CA CYS A 474 9.84 -6.09 3.70
C CYS A 474 9.30 -7.34 4.37
N ILE A 475 9.08 -7.26 5.69
CA ILE A 475 8.38 -8.30 6.44
C ILE A 475 6.86 -8.05 6.36
N SER A 476 6.08 -9.08 6.08
CA SER A 476 4.61 -9.01 5.98
C SER A 476 3.92 -9.62 7.19
N SER A 477 2.61 -9.41 7.33
CA SER A 477 1.81 -10.04 8.38
C SER A 477 1.91 -11.57 8.30
N ARG A 478 1.86 -12.14 7.09
CA ARG A 478 2.00 -13.58 6.84
C ARG A 478 3.33 -14.13 7.36
N LEU A 479 4.43 -13.46 7.06
CA LEU A 479 5.76 -13.92 7.48
C LEU A 479 5.94 -13.80 9.01
N ILE A 480 5.32 -12.79 9.62
CA ILE A 480 5.28 -12.68 11.09
C ILE A 480 4.46 -13.82 11.68
N VAL A 481 3.27 -14.11 11.14
CA VAL A 481 2.44 -15.23 11.60
C VAL A 481 3.24 -16.53 11.53
N GLU A 482 3.85 -16.83 10.38
CA GLU A 482 4.69 -18.02 10.18
C GLU A 482 5.83 -18.10 11.21
N ALA A 483 6.53 -16.98 11.46
CA ALA A 483 7.60 -16.92 12.45
C ALA A 483 7.10 -17.15 13.89
N THR A 484 5.93 -16.63 14.24
CA THR A 484 5.39 -16.74 15.61
C THR A 484 4.79 -18.10 15.94
N VAL A 485 4.38 -18.88 14.93
CA VAL A 485 3.87 -20.25 15.12
C VAL A 485 4.96 -21.32 14.99
N SER A 486 6.12 -20.97 14.45
CA SER A 486 7.24 -21.89 14.24
C SER A 486 8.04 -22.14 15.52
N ASP A 487 8.45 -23.40 15.72
CA ASP A 487 9.33 -23.80 16.84
C ASP A 487 10.73 -23.14 16.76
N ASP A 488 11.17 -22.75 15.56
CA ASP A 488 12.46 -22.10 15.35
C ASP A 488 12.46 -20.59 15.60
N LYS A 489 11.33 -20.03 16.08
CA LYS A 489 11.14 -18.61 16.37
C LYS A 489 11.44 -17.68 15.17
N GLY A 490 11.18 -18.15 13.95
CA GLY A 490 11.34 -17.38 12.72
C GLY A 490 12.74 -17.39 12.11
N MET A 491 13.65 -18.24 12.59
CA MET A 491 15.01 -18.34 12.05
C MET A 491 15.03 -18.74 10.57
N ALA A 492 14.11 -19.60 10.12
CA ALA A 492 13.95 -19.95 8.71
C ALA A 492 13.56 -18.72 7.85
N ILE A 493 12.70 -17.85 8.36
CA ILE A 493 12.31 -16.62 7.67
C ILE A 493 13.49 -15.66 7.55
N ILE A 494 14.28 -15.52 8.61
CA ILE A 494 15.53 -14.72 8.58
C ILE A 494 16.49 -15.30 7.53
N LYS A 495 16.70 -16.62 7.53
CA LYS A 495 17.55 -17.28 6.54
C LYS A 495 17.06 -17.03 5.10
N ASN A 496 15.76 -17.13 4.85
CA ASN A 496 15.16 -16.84 3.55
C ASN A 496 15.38 -15.38 3.12
N ALA A 497 15.28 -14.44 4.07
CA ALA A 497 15.54 -13.03 3.79
C ALA A 497 17.02 -12.78 3.42
N LEU A 498 17.95 -13.41 4.14
CA LEU A 498 19.38 -13.37 3.81
C LEU A 498 19.67 -13.98 2.43
N MET A 499 19.02 -15.10 2.10
CA MET A 499 19.11 -15.72 0.79
C MET A 499 18.62 -14.81 -0.36
N ALA A 500 17.57 -14.02 -0.13
CA ALA A 500 17.11 -13.02 -1.11
C ALA A 500 18.15 -11.90 -1.31
N LEU A 501 18.81 -11.46 -0.25
CA LEU A 501 19.91 -10.48 -0.33
C LEU A 501 21.14 -11.07 -1.03
N ASP A 502 21.49 -12.33 -0.77
CA ASP A 502 22.58 -13.02 -1.45
C ASP A 502 22.32 -13.15 -2.95
N LYS A 503 21.09 -13.52 -3.35
CA LYS A 503 20.70 -13.51 -4.77
C LYS A 503 20.83 -12.11 -5.38
N THR A 504 20.43 -11.07 -4.64
CA THR A 504 20.54 -9.69 -5.12
C THR A 504 22.01 -9.31 -5.37
N ALA A 505 22.92 -9.68 -4.46
CA ALA A 505 24.35 -9.44 -4.62
C ALA A 505 24.95 -10.20 -5.83
N LEU A 506 24.56 -11.46 -6.02
CA LEU A 506 24.97 -12.26 -7.19
C LEU A 506 24.51 -11.63 -8.52
N LEU A 507 23.29 -11.10 -8.56
CA LEU A 507 22.76 -10.45 -9.77
C LEU A 507 23.53 -9.18 -10.13
N ILE A 508 23.99 -8.40 -9.14
CA ILE A 508 24.85 -7.24 -9.36
C ILE A 508 26.16 -7.66 -10.02
N GLN A 509 26.79 -8.73 -9.53
CA GLN A 509 28.05 -9.26 -10.07
C GLN A 509 27.91 -9.76 -11.51
N SER A 510 26.78 -10.39 -11.83
CA SER A 510 26.50 -10.90 -13.19
C SER A 510 26.10 -9.83 -14.21
N SER A 511 25.89 -8.58 -13.76
CA SER A 511 25.46 -7.47 -14.60
C SER A 511 26.58 -6.47 -14.90
N GLY A 512 27.76 -6.66 -14.29
CA GLY A 512 28.95 -5.82 -14.48
C GLY A 512 29.91 -6.31 -15.54
#